data_AF-H9FMG0-F1
#
_entry.id   AF-H9FMG0-F1
#
_cell.length_a   1.000
_cell.length_b   1.000
_cell.length_c   1.000
_cell.angle_alpha   90.00
_cell.angle_beta   90.00
_cell.angle_gamma   90.00
#
_symmetry.space_group_name_H-M   'P 1'
#
loop_
_entity.id
_entity.type
_entity.pdbx_description
1 polymer ?
#
loop_
_entity_poly.entity_id
_entity_poly.type
_entity_poly.pdbx_seq_one_letter_code
_entity_poly.pdbx_strand_id
1 'polypeptide(L)'
;YLGDNRVAHMMPDILLALTDDMGRTQKVVSNKRLILGVIVRVASIRVDTVEDFAYGANILVNHLDESLQKKALLNEEVARRAEKLLGFTPYSLLWNNCEHFVTYCRYG
;
A
#
# COMPACT_ATOMS: atom_id res chain seq x y z
N TYR A 1 -6.39 7.13 2.58
CA TYR A 1 -6.75 8.37 1.89
C TYR A 1 -6.29 9.53 2.77
N LEU A 2 -5.60 10.51 2.20
CA LEU A 2 -5.02 11.65 2.93
C LEU A 2 -5.82 12.96 2.74
N GLY A 3 -6.88 12.94 1.93
CA GLY A 3 -7.51 14.17 1.42
C GLY A 3 -6.88 14.62 0.10
N ASP A 4 -7.48 15.61 -0.55
CA ASP A 4 -6.94 16.29 -1.74
C ASP A 4 -6.46 15.36 -2.86
N ASN A 5 -7.24 14.31 -3.16
CA ASN A 5 -6.92 13.31 -4.18
C ASN A 5 -5.60 12.54 -3.90
N ARG A 6 -5.12 12.49 -2.65
CA ARG A 6 -3.88 11.80 -2.27
C ARG A 6 -4.13 10.52 -1.48
N VAL A 7 -3.35 9.48 -1.77
CA VAL A 7 -3.39 8.20 -1.05
C VAL A 7 -1.97 7.76 -0.71
N ALA A 8 -1.69 7.55 0.58
CA ALA A 8 -0.53 6.80 1.02
C ALA A 8 -0.81 5.29 0.93
N HIS A 9 0.11 4.53 0.35
CA HIS A 9 0.01 3.08 0.21
C HIS A 9 1.39 2.42 0.20
N MET A 10 1.42 1.16 0.63
CA MET A 10 2.61 0.31 0.56
C MET A 10 2.49 -0.61 -0.66
N MET A 11 3.49 -0.60 -1.53
CA MET A 11 3.59 -1.51 -2.66
C MET A 11 4.85 -2.37 -2.59
N PRO A 12 4.74 -3.69 -2.80
CA PRO A 12 5.93 -4.51 -2.99
C PRO A 12 6.67 -4.04 -4.24
N ASP A 13 7.94 -3.67 -4.09
CA ASP A 13 8.77 -3.17 -5.18
C ASP A 13 9.33 -4.35 -5.98
N ILE A 14 8.44 -5.04 -6.67
CA ILE A 14 8.78 -6.12 -7.61
C ILE A 14 9.36 -5.54 -8.92
N LEU A 15 9.15 -4.24 -9.16
CA LEU A 15 9.47 -3.58 -10.42
C LEU A 15 10.97 -3.28 -10.62
N LEU A 16 11.76 -3.14 -9.56
CA LEU A 16 13.21 -2.88 -9.70
C LEU A 16 14.01 -4.12 -10.14
N ALA A 17 13.43 -5.32 -10.05
CA ALA A 17 14.12 -6.55 -10.42
C ALA A 17 13.88 -6.99 -11.88
N LEU A 18 12.86 -6.47 -12.57
CA LEU A 18 12.47 -6.96 -13.89
C LEU A 18 11.90 -5.84 -14.79
N THR A 19 12.81 -5.22 -15.57
CA THR A 19 12.64 -4.49 -16.84
C THR A 19 12.04 -3.07 -16.85
N ASP A 20 12.61 -2.24 -17.73
CA ASP A 20 12.40 -0.79 -17.95
C ASP A 20 11.16 -0.46 -18.83
N ASP A 21 10.20 -1.39 -18.94
CA ASP A 21 9.14 -1.32 -19.96
C ASP A 21 7.77 -1.02 -19.33
N MET A 22 7.49 0.28 -19.16
CA MET A 22 6.31 0.82 -18.47
C MET A 22 4.96 0.57 -19.20
N GLY A 23 4.98 0.16 -20.47
CA GLY A 23 3.76 0.03 -21.30
C GLY A 23 2.89 -1.21 -21.02
N ARG A 24 3.40 -2.21 -20.28
CA ARG A 24 2.71 -3.48 -20.00
C ARG A 24 2.34 -3.70 -18.52
N THR A 25 2.61 -2.72 -17.67
CA THR A 25 2.44 -2.81 -16.20
C THR A 25 0.99 -2.73 -15.72
N GLN A 26 0.05 -2.29 -16.56
CA GLN A 26 -1.36 -2.08 -16.19
C GLN A 26 -2.19 -3.38 -16.03
N LYS A 27 -1.70 -4.53 -16.50
CA LYS A 27 -2.46 -5.79 -16.46
C LYS A 27 -1.93 -6.74 -15.39
N VAL A 28 -2.53 -6.63 -14.21
CA VAL A 28 -2.66 -7.68 -13.19
C VAL A 28 -1.35 -8.07 -12.48
N VAL A 29 -1.39 -8.03 -11.15
CA VAL A 29 -0.40 -8.67 -10.29
C VAL A 29 -0.54 -10.18 -10.44
N SER A 30 0.19 -10.79 -11.37
CA SER A 30 0.17 -12.26 -11.50
C SER A 30 0.75 -12.90 -10.23
N ASN A 31 0.27 -14.10 -9.85
CA ASN A 31 0.78 -14.86 -8.70
C ASN A 31 2.31 -15.04 -8.73
N LYS A 32 2.93 -15.04 -9.93
CA LYS A 32 4.39 -15.08 -10.09
C LYS A 32 5.09 -13.83 -9.53
N ARG A 33 4.48 -12.65 -9.68
CA ARG A 33 5.01 -11.38 -9.14
C ARG A 33 4.87 -11.33 -7.62
N LEU A 34 3.75 -11.81 -7.06
CA LEU A 34 3.59 -11.98 -5.60
C LEU A 34 4.71 -12.84 -5.01
N ILE A 35 5.00 -13.99 -5.63
CA ILE A 35 6.09 -14.89 -5.21
C ILE A 35 7.46 -14.20 -5.34
N LEU A 36 7.69 -13.42 -6.40
CA LEU A 36 8.96 -12.68 -6.55
C LEU A 36 9.11 -11.56 -5.52
N GLY A 37 8.02 -10.90 -5.13
CA GLY A 37 8.02 -9.92 -4.03
C GLY A 37 8.40 -10.54 -2.68
N VAL A 38 8.05 -11.83 -2.47
CA VAL A 38 8.52 -12.61 -1.30
C VAL A 38 10.03 -12.84 -1.34
N ILE A 39 10.62 -12.98 -2.52
CA ILE A 39 12.07 -13.12 -2.70
C ILE A 39 12.76 -11.77 -2.50
N VAL A 40 12.20 -10.69 -3.05
CA VAL A 40 12.81 -9.35 -3.04
C VAL A 40 12.69 -8.64 -1.69
N ARG A 41 11.77 -9.05 -0.80
CA ARG A 41 11.65 -8.56 0.61
C ARG A 41 11.70 -7.04 0.78
N VAL A 42 11.40 -6.26 -0.25
CA VAL A 42 11.42 -4.79 -0.23
C VAL A 42 10.11 -4.26 -0.81
N ALA A 43 9.60 -3.23 -0.17
CA ALA A 43 8.44 -2.46 -0.59
C ALA A 43 8.75 -0.96 -0.47
N SER A 44 7.99 -0.14 -1.18
CA SER A 44 7.97 1.31 -1.01
C SER A 44 6.63 1.72 -0.43
N ILE A 45 6.67 2.63 0.54
CA ILE A 45 5.52 3.41 0.96
C ILE A 45 5.61 4.74 0.25
N ARG A 46 4.55 5.09 -0.47
CA ARG A 46 4.50 6.28 -1.33
C ARG A 46 3.13 6.95 -1.26
N VAL A 47 3.09 8.20 -1.73
CA VAL A 47 1.85 8.96 -1.93
C VAL A 47 1.64 9.14 -3.41
N ASP A 48 0.53 8.63 -3.91
CA ASP A 48 0.10 8.80 -5.29
C ASP A 48 -1.27 9.49 -5.33
N THR A 49 -1.69 9.89 -6.52
CA THR A 49 -3.08 10.32 -6.73
C THR A 49 -4.03 9.12 -6.57
N VAL A 50 -5.32 9.37 -6.31
CA VAL A 50 -6.31 8.27 -6.27
C VAL A 50 -6.37 7.53 -7.61
N GLU A 51 -6.21 8.26 -8.72
CA GLU A 51 -6.22 7.71 -10.08
C GLU A 51 -5.00 6.80 -10.34
N ASP A 52 -3.80 7.27 -10.02
CA ASP A 52 -2.57 6.49 -10.16
C ASP A 52 -2.57 5.26 -9.25
N PHE A 53 -3.11 5.40 -8.03
CA PHE A 53 -3.29 4.29 -7.10
C PHE A 53 -4.29 3.25 -7.62
N ALA A 54 -5.35 3.68 -8.32
CA ALA A 54 -6.40 2.78 -8.82
C ALA A 54 -5.88 1.83 -9.91
N TYR A 55 -4.91 2.27 -10.73
CA TYR A 55 -4.48 1.54 -11.93
C TYR A 55 -5.66 1.06 -12.81
N GLY A 56 -6.71 1.89 -12.91
CA GLY A 56 -7.93 1.57 -13.66
C GLY A 56 -8.87 0.55 -12.98
N ALA A 57 -8.59 0.12 -11.75
CA ALA A 57 -9.48 -0.71 -10.96
C ALA A 57 -10.49 0.11 -10.15
N ASN A 58 -11.58 -0.51 -9.74
CA ASN A 58 -12.54 0.10 -8.82
C ASN A 58 -11.97 0.11 -7.39
N ILE A 59 -12.09 1.25 -6.70
CA ILE A 59 -11.71 1.41 -5.30
C ILE A 59 -12.96 1.26 -4.43
N LEU A 60 -12.86 0.45 -3.38
CA LEU A 60 -13.89 0.29 -2.36
C LEU A 60 -13.36 0.79 -1.02
N VAL A 61 -14.22 1.46 -0.25
CA VAL A 61 -13.92 1.85 1.13
C VAL A 61 -14.14 0.65 2.04
N ASN A 62 -13.11 0.29 2.81
CA ASN A 62 -13.21 -0.79 3.79
C ASN A 62 -13.80 -0.25 5.10
N HIS A 63 -14.89 -0.86 5.57
CA HIS A 63 -15.61 -0.53 6.81
C HIS A 63 -15.13 -1.36 8.01
N LEU A 64 -13.86 -1.75 8.02
CA LEU A 64 -13.28 -2.62 9.04
C LEU A 64 -13.50 -2.10 10.48
N ASP A 65 -13.62 -0.79 10.68
CA ASP A 65 -13.96 -0.15 11.96
C ASP A 65 -15.23 -0.68 12.61
N GLU A 66 -16.21 -1.10 11.81
CA GLU A 66 -17.49 -1.64 12.31
C GLU A 66 -17.32 -3.06 12.86
N SER A 67 -16.31 -3.78 12.37
CA SER A 67 -16.03 -5.17 12.75
C SER A 67 -14.93 -5.29 13.81
N LEU A 68 -13.96 -4.37 13.82
CA LEU A 68 -12.88 -4.33 14.79
C LEU A 68 -13.36 -3.67 16.07
N GLN A 69 -13.23 -4.35 17.20
CA GLN A 69 -13.42 -3.76 18.54
C GLN A 69 -12.27 -2.80 18.92
N LYS A 70 -11.65 -2.13 17.95
CA LYS A 70 -10.53 -1.22 18.14
C LYS A 70 -10.89 0.13 17.53
N LYS A 71 -10.80 1.18 18.33
CA LYS A 71 -11.11 2.55 17.90
C LYS A 71 -10.05 3.05 16.93
N ALA A 72 -10.49 3.57 15.79
CA ALA A 72 -9.60 4.26 14.85
C ALA A 72 -9.00 5.52 15.48
N LEU A 73 -7.75 5.81 15.14
CA LEU A 73 -7.07 7.08 15.46
C LEU A 73 -7.71 8.23 14.67
N LEU A 74 -7.45 9.46 15.12
CA LEU A 74 -7.87 10.67 14.40
C LEU A 74 -7.23 10.72 13.00
N ASN A 75 -7.97 11.20 12.01
CA ASN A 75 -7.54 11.19 10.61
C ASN A 75 -6.19 11.89 10.40
N GLU A 76 -5.96 12.99 11.11
CA GLU A 76 -4.70 13.75 11.08
C GLU A 76 -3.53 12.92 11.62
N GLU A 77 -3.76 12.13 12.66
CA GLU A 77 -2.75 11.22 13.20
C GLU A 77 -2.49 10.04 12.26
N VAL A 78 -3.53 9.49 11.63
CA VAL A 78 -3.41 8.44 10.61
C VAL A 78 -2.57 8.95 9.44
N ALA A 79 -2.88 10.16 8.93
CA ALA A 79 -2.14 10.78 7.83
C ALA A 79 -0.67 11.01 8.20
N ARG A 80 -0.41 11.60 9.37
CA ARG A 80 0.95 11.86 9.87
C ARG A 80 1.77 10.57 10.00
N ARG A 81 1.16 9.47 10.46
CA ARG A 81 1.82 8.16 10.56
C ARG A 81 2.20 7.61 9.19
N ALA A 82 1.27 7.69 8.24
CA ALA A 82 1.52 7.23 6.87
C ALA A 82 2.66 8.03 6.22
N GLU A 83 2.66 9.36 6.38
CA GLU A 83 3.69 10.24 5.82
C GLU A 83 5.07 10.02 6.46
N LYS A 84 5.14 9.71 7.76
CA LYS A 84 6.40 9.38 8.45
C LYS A 84 7.07 8.10 7.94
N LEU A 85 6.29 7.19 7.34
CA LEU A 85 6.78 5.90 6.87
C LEU A 85 7.13 5.90 5.38
N LEU A 86 7.06 7.04 4.70
CA LEU A 86 7.41 7.15 3.28
C LEU A 86 8.85 6.69 3.01
N GLY A 87 9.03 5.96 1.91
CA GLY A 87 10.30 5.40 1.49
C GLY A 87 10.33 3.87 1.49
N PHE A 88 11.53 3.31 1.43
CA PHE A 88 11.73 1.86 1.37
C PHE A 88 11.57 1.21 2.74
N THR A 89 10.96 0.03 2.76
CA THR A 89 10.74 -0.78 3.95
C THR A 89 10.88 -2.26 3.59
N PRO A 90 11.31 -3.11 4.53
CA PRO A 90 11.24 -4.56 4.36
C PRO A 90 9.81 -5.00 4.06
N TYR A 91 9.64 -6.03 3.25
CA TYR A 91 8.34 -6.59 2.89
C TYR A 91 8.24 -8.06 3.29
N SER A 92 7.10 -8.43 3.86
CA SER A 92 6.76 -9.81 4.18
C SER A 92 5.26 -10.00 4.02
N LEU A 93 4.85 -11.01 3.24
CA LEU A 93 3.43 -11.36 3.08
C LEU A 93 2.74 -11.65 4.41
N LEU A 94 3.47 -12.21 5.38
CA LEU A 94 2.90 -12.63 6.66
C LEU A 94 3.00 -11.56 7.75
N TRP A 95 3.96 -10.63 7.65
CA TRP A 95 4.37 -9.81 8.80
C TRP A 95 4.53 -8.32 8.52
N ASN A 96 4.74 -7.90 7.27
CA ASN A 96 4.92 -6.49 6.92
C ASN A 96 4.48 -6.25 5.48
N ASN A 97 3.15 -6.18 5.30
CA ASN A 97 2.50 -6.00 4.01
C ASN A 97 1.58 -4.76 4.04
N CYS A 98 0.86 -4.53 2.95
CA CYS A 98 -0.03 -3.38 2.80
C CYS A 98 -1.14 -3.33 3.87
N GLU A 99 -1.71 -4.47 4.28
CA GLU A 99 -2.73 -4.55 5.31
C GLU A 99 -2.17 -4.16 6.68
N HIS A 100 -0.96 -4.64 7.01
CA HIS A 100 -0.28 -4.26 8.25
C HIS A 100 0.02 -2.76 8.29
N PHE A 101 0.52 -2.20 7.18
CA PHE A 101 0.80 -0.77 7.06
C PHE A 101 -0.45 0.08 7.35
N VAL A 102 -1.58 -0.20 6.68
CA VAL A 102 -2.80 0.60 6.89
C VAL A 102 -3.42 0.37 8.26
N THR A 103 -3.30 -0.84 8.82
CA THR A 103 -3.77 -1.16 10.18
C THR A 103 -2.97 -0.42 11.24
N TYR A 104 -1.64 -0.38 11.12
CA TYR A 104 -0.76 0.40 11.98
C TYR A 104 -1.07 1.91 11.92
N CYS A 105 -1.28 2.43 10.71
CA CYS A 105 -1.63 3.84 10.54
C CYS A 105 -3.00 4.15 11.15
N ARG A 106 -4.01 3.30 10.93
CA ARG A 106 -5.39 3.55 11.32
C ARG A 106 -5.67 3.30 12.80
N TYR A 107 -5.08 2.27 13.40
CA TYR A 107 -5.42 1.83 14.75
C TYR A 107 -4.24 1.83 15.72
N GLY A 108 -3.01 1.99 15.24
CA GLY A 108 -1.79 1.88 16.04
C GLY A 108 -1.32 0.47 16.24
#